data_AF-A0A920VRH9-F1
#
_entry.id   AF-A0A920VRH9-F1
#
_cell.length_a   1.000
_cell.length_b   1.000
_cell.length_c   1.000
_cell.angle_alpha   90.00
_cell.angle_beta   90.00
_cell.angle_gamma   90.00
#
_symmetry.space_group_name_H-M   'P 1'
#
loop_
_entity.id
_entity.type
_entity.pdbx_description
1 polymer ?
#
loop_
_entity_poly.entity_id
_entity_poly.type
_entity_poly.pdbx_seq_one_letter_code
_entity_poly.pdbx_strand_id
1 'polypeptide(L)'
;MIASGGAIQSSPWWLQTMSDVLGVPVGVSAEQKGHQSGTAILALYALGIWDTLDTFPAKIADTYQPSPKNVDAYANARERQSVLYNRLLG
;
A
#
# COMPACT_ATOMS: atom_id res chain seq x y z
N MET A 1 3.48 -4.83 0.59
CA MET A 1 2.81 -3.75 -0.19
C MET A 1 3.11 -2.43 0.50
N ILE A 2 3.21 -1.30 -0.23
CA ILE A 2 3.41 0.03 0.37
C ILE A 2 2.20 0.91 0.06
N ALA A 3 1.59 1.49 1.09
CA ALA A 3 0.50 2.45 0.99
C ALA A 3 1.03 3.89 1.05
N SER A 4 0.63 4.69 0.07
CA SER A 4 0.97 6.11 -0.05
C SER A 4 -0.27 6.93 -0.39
N GLY A 5 -0.45 8.09 0.23
CA GLY A 5 -1.58 8.99 -0.01
C GLY A 5 -2.31 9.40 1.27
N GLY A 6 -2.69 10.67 1.37
CA GLY A 6 -3.20 11.27 2.61
C GLY A 6 -4.49 10.66 3.15
N ALA A 7 -5.34 10.09 2.29
CA ALA A 7 -6.58 9.44 2.73
C ALA A 7 -6.29 8.11 3.46
N ILE A 8 -5.31 7.33 3.01
CA ILE A 8 -4.98 6.03 3.60
C ILE A 8 -4.17 6.21 4.89
N GLN A 9 -3.33 7.24 4.95
CA GLN A 9 -2.51 7.56 6.13
C GLN A 9 -3.31 8.16 7.30
N SER A 10 -4.54 8.64 7.07
CA SER A 10 -5.34 9.30 8.12
C SER A 10 -6.09 8.34 9.04
N SER A 11 -6.14 7.03 8.72
CA SER A 11 -6.87 6.04 9.51
C SER A 11 -6.08 4.72 9.67
N PRO A 12 -5.51 4.47 10.87
CA PRO A 12 -4.88 3.19 11.21
C PRO A 12 -5.82 1.99 11.05
N TRP A 13 -7.11 2.18 11.33
CA TRP A 13 -8.12 1.15 11.16
C TRP A 13 -8.27 0.77 9.69
N TRP A 14 -8.29 1.75 8.80
CA TRP A 14 -8.43 1.50 7.36
C TRP A 14 -7.22 0.74 6.80
N LEU A 15 -6.01 1.06 7.25
CA LEU A 15 -4.78 0.34 6.91
C LEU A 15 -4.79 -1.11 7.39
N GLN A 16 -5.25 -1.36 8.62
CA GLN A 16 -5.41 -2.73 9.14
C GLN A 16 -6.44 -3.51 8.33
N THR A 17 -7.59 -2.92 8.03
CA THR A 17 -8.61 -3.56 7.20
C THR A 17 -8.08 -3.91 5.81
N MET A 18 -7.31 -3.03 5.17
CA MET A 18 -6.70 -3.31 3.87
C MET A 18 -5.68 -4.45 3.95
N SER A 19 -4.85 -4.48 5.00
CA SER A 19 -3.91 -5.59 5.25
C SER A 19 -4.65 -6.92 5.42
N ASP A 20 -5.71 -6.94 6.23
CA ASP A 20 -6.53 -8.13 6.49
C ASP A 20 -7.30 -8.59 5.23
N VAL A 21 -7.87 -7.66 4.47
CA VAL A 21 -8.63 -7.96 3.24
C VAL A 21 -7.73 -8.50 2.15
N LEU A 22 -6.51 -7.99 2.02
CA LEU A 22 -5.55 -8.43 0.99
C LEU A 22 -4.74 -9.65 1.44
N GLY A 23 -4.66 -9.91 2.75
CA GLY A 23 -3.88 -11.00 3.32
C GLY A 23 -2.36 -10.82 3.19
N VAL A 24 -1.90 -9.58 2.97
CA VAL A 24 -0.46 -9.27 2.81
C VAL A 24 -0.07 -8.08 3.68
N PRO A 25 1.18 -8.02 4.18
CA PRO A 25 1.63 -6.89 4.99
C PRO A 25 1.58 -5.57 4.20
N VAL A 26 1.06 -4.52 4.84
CA VAL A 26 0.94 -3.17 4.28
C VAL A 26 1.83 -2.22 5.08
N GLY A 27 2.90 -1.73 4.44
CA GLY A 27 3.78 -0.70 4.97
C GLY A 27 3.27 0.69 4.65
N VAL A 28 3.34 1.62 5.59
CA VAL A 28 3.01 3.03 5.40
C VAL A 28 4.28 3.79 5.06
N SER A 29 4.27 4.48 3.92
CA SER A 29 5.37 5.38 3.58
C SER A 29 5.46 6.52 4.60
N ALA A 30 6.64 6.73 5.18
CA ALA A 30 6.93 7.82 6.10
C ALA A 30 6.95 9.19 5.40
N GLU A 31 6.94 9.22 4.07
CA GLU A 31 6.98 10.44 3.28
C GLU A 31 5.56 10.95 3.01
N GLN A 32 5.18 12.04 3.69
CA GLN A 32 3.92 12.78 3.47
C GLN A 32 3.73 13.29 2.03
N LYS A 33 4.79 13.32 1.21
CA LYS A 33 4.79 13.81 -0.18
C LYS A 33 5.43 12.81 -1.14
N GLY A 34 5.00 11.55 -1.12
CA GLY A 34 5.56 10.49 -1.98
C GLY A 34 5.60 10.77 -3.50
N HIS A 35 4.85 11.77 -4.00
CA HIS A 35 4.88 12.16 -5.42
C HIS A 35 6.07 13.06 -5.81
N GLN A 36 6.66 13.80 -4.86
CA GLN A 36 7.73 14.76 -5.16
C GLN A 36 9.13 14.12 -5.10
N SER A 37 9.29 12.99 -4.39
CA SER A 37 10.56 12.29 -4.24
C SER A 37 10.97 11.53 -5.51
N GLY A 38 10.05 10.82 -6.16
CA GLY A 38 10.36 9.95 -7.31
C GLY A 38 10.95 10.68 -8.52
N THR A 39 10.36 11.82 -8.90
CA THR A 39 10.85 12.63 -10.03
C THR A 39 12.20 13.28 -9.73
N ALA A 40 12.43 13.69 -8.48
CA ALA A 40 13.72 14.25 -8.06
C ALA A 40 14.83 13.18 -8.11
N ILE A 41 14.54 11.96 -7.67
CA ILE A 41 15.47 10.82 -7.76
C ILE A 41 15.84 10.54 -9.22
N LEU A 42 14.85 10.52 -10.12
CA LEU A 42 15.07 10.31 -11.56
C LEU A 42 15.90 11.43 -12.19
N ALA A 43 15.65 12.69 -11.83
CA ALA A 43 16.40 13.83 -12.33
C ALA A 43 17.87 13.81 -11.87
N LEU A 44 18.12 13.49 -10.59
CA LEU A 44 19.47 13.41 -10.02
C LEU A 44 20.27 12.24 -10.59
N TYR A 45 19.61 11.10 -10.84
CA TYR A 45 20.21 9.97 -11.55
C TYR A 45 20.57 10.33 -13.00
N ALA A 46 19.66 10.99 -13.73
CA ALA A 46 19.91 11.40 -15.11
C ALA A 46 21.06 12.44 -15.23
N LEU A 47 21.29 13.24 -14.19
CA LEU A 47 22.41 14.19 -14.11
C LEU A 47 23.74 13.53 -13.70
N GLY A 48 23.76 12.22 -13.43
CA GLY A 48 24.94 11.50 -12.97
C GLY A 48 25.42 11.90 -11.58
N ILE A 49 24.57 12.59 -10.80
CA ILE A 49 24.88 12.97 -9.42
C ILE A 49 24.71 11.76 -8.49
N TRP A 50 23.75 10.88 -8.83
CA TRP A 50 23.54 9.61 -8.14
C TRP A 50 23.80 8.44 -9.08
N ASP A 51 24.56 7.46 -8.59
CA ASP A 51 24.98 6.29 -9.38
C ASP A 51 23.86 5.24 -9.49
N THR A 52 22.90 5.23 -8.57
CA THR A 52 21.78 4.28 -8.55
C THR A 52 20.48 4.92 -8.10
N LEU A 53 19.35 4.37 -8.55
CA LEU A 53 18.02 4.81 -8.10
C LEU A 53 17.72 4.41 -6.65
N ASP A 54 18.46 3.46 -6.10
CA ASP A 54 18.30 2.97 -4.72
C ASP A 54 19.08 3.82 -3.70
N THR A 55 19.75 4.90 -4.14
CA THR A 55 20.54 5.79 -3.29
C THR A 55 19.71 6.38 -2.14
N PHE A 56 18.39 6.47 -2.28
CA PHE A 56 17.47 6.88 -1.22
C PHE A 56 16.31 5.89 -1.08
N PRO A 57 16.42 4.87 -0.21
CA PRO A 57 15.35 3.89 -0.03
C PRO A 57 14.12 4.56 0.62
N ALA A 58 12.94 4.20 0.13
CA ALA A 58 11.68 4.68 0.69
C ALA A 58 11.58 4.30 2.18
N LYS A 59 11.46 5.30 3.05
CA LYS A 59 11.30 5.07 4.48
C LYS A 59 9.88 4.56 4.77
N ILE A 60 9.79 3.42 5.45
CA ILE A 60 8.53 2.87 5.95
C ILE A 60 8.41 3.30 7.41
N ALA A 61 7.34 4.02 7.75
CA ALA A 61 7.09 4.46 9.13
C ALA A 61 6.56 3.29 9.98
N ASP A 62 5.56 2.60 9.46
CA ASP A 62 4.85 1.53 10.15
C ASP A 62 4.49 0.41 9.18
N THR A 63 4.31 -0.81 9.69
CA THR A 63 3.81 -1.95 8.90
C THR A 63 2.67 -2.64 9.63
N TYR A 64 1.53 -2.79 8.97
CA TYR A 64 0.35 -3.47 9.48
C TYR A 64 0.35 -4.92 8.99
N GLN A 65 0.42 -5.85 9.92
CA GLN A 65 0.37 -7.28 9.64
C GLN A 65 -1.07 -7.78 9.57
N PRO A 66 -1.40 -8.67 8.63
CA PRO A 66 -2.73 -9.23 8.55
C PRO A 66 -3.04 -10.09 9.78
N SER A 67 -4.22 -9.90 10.36
CA SER A 67 -4.75 -10.74 11.43
C SER A 67 -5.38 -12.01 10.83
N PRO A 68 -4.91 -13.22 11.18
CA PRO A 68 -5.42 -14.47 10.59
C PRO A 68 -6.95 -14.61 10.70
N LYS A 69 -7.50 -14.24 11.87
CA LYS A 69 -8.96 -14.29 12.12
C LYS A 69 -9.75 -13.38 11.17
N ASN A 70 -9.19 -12.25 10.79
CA ASN A 70 -9.85 -11.28 9.91
C ASN A 70 -9.65 -11.66 8.44
N VAL A 71 -8.48 -12.21 8.08
CA VAL A 71 -8.21 -12.70 6.72
C VAL A 71 -9.24 -13.74 6.30
N ASP A 72 -9.57 -14.70 7.16
CA ASP A 72 -10.58 -15.72 6.87
C ASP A 72 -11.98 -15.10 6.69
N ALA A 73 -12.36 -14.16 7.55
CA ALA A 73 -13.63 -13.46 7.45
C ALA A 73 -13.73 -12.65 6.15
N TYR A 74 -12.66 -11.96 5.77
CA TYR A 74 -12.61 -11.16 4.55
C TYR A 74 -12.46 -12.01 3.28
N ALA A 75 -11.85 -13.20 3.35
CA ALA A 75 -11.85 -14.15 2.25
C ALA A 75 -13.28 -14.56 1.87
N ASN A 76 -14.08 -14.95 2.87
CA ASN A 76 -15.50 -15.26 2.68
C ASN A 76 -16.32 -14.06 2.19
N ALA A 77 -15.96 -12.84 2.60
CA ALA A 77 -16.60 -11.62 2.11
C ALA A 77 -16.27 -11.33 0.64
N ARG A 78 -15.01 -11.52 0.21
CA ARG A 78 -14.57 -11.35 -1.19
C ARG A 78 -15.27 -12.34 -2.12
N GLU A 79 -15.48 -13.57 -1.68
CA GLU A 79 -16.23 -14.55 -2.45
C GLU A 79 -17.68 -14.12 -2.66
N ARG A 80 -18.37 -13.70 -1.59
CA ARG A 80 -19.74 -13.15 -1.69
C ARG A 80 -19.81 -11.93 -2.61
N GLN A 81 -18.82 -11.03 -2.54
CA GLN A 81 -18.73 -9.87 -3.42
C GLN A 81 -18.54 -10.27 -4.89
N SER A 82 -17.71 -11.28 -5.15
CA SER A 82 -17.48 -11.79 -6.51
C SER A 82 -18.75 -12.41 -7.09
N VAL A 83 -19.50 -13.17 -6.28
CA VAL A 83 -20.82 -13.71 -6.67
C VAL A 83 -21.81 -12.59 -6.99
N LEU A 84 -21.89 -11.55 -6.15
CA LEU A 84 -22.78 -10.41 -6.38
C LEU A 84 -22.38 -9.63 -7.63
N TYR A 85 -21.09 -9.35 -7.81
CA TYR A 85 -20.56 -8.66 -8.98
C TYR A 85 -20.89 -9.42 -10.26
N ASN A 86 -20.69 -10.74 -10.26
CA ASN A 86 -21.02 -11.60 -11.39
C ASN A 86 -22.53 -11.61 -11.69
N ARG A 87 -23.41 -11.52 -10.69
CA ARG A 87 -24.87 -11.45 -10.91
C ARG A 87 -25.35 -10.10 -11.43
N LEU A 88 -24.60 -9.02 -11.17
CA LEU A 88 -24.96 -7.68 -11.61
C LEU A 88 -24.46 -7.38 -13.03
N LEU A 89 -23.39 -8.06 -13.46
CA LEU A 89 -22.70 -7.79 -14.72
C LEU A 89 -22.60 -9.03 -15.63
N GLY A 90 -23.22 -10.14 -15.24
CA GLY A 90 -23.36 -11.42 -15.94
C GLY A 90 -24.58 -12.18 -15.44
#